data_AF-A0A940KJD8-F1
#
_entry.id   AF-A0A940KJD8-F1
#
_cell.length_a   1.000
_cell.length_b   1.000
_cell.length_c   1.000
_cell.angle_alpha   90.00
_cell.angle_beta   90.00
_cell.angle_gamma   90.00
#
_symmetry.space_group_name_H-M   'P 1'
#
loop_
_entity.id
_entity.type
_entity.pdbx_description
1 polymer ?
#
loop_
_entity_poly.entity_id
_entity_poly.type
_entity_poly.pdbx_seq_one_letter_code
_entity_poly.pdbx_strand_id
1 'polypeptide(L)'
;MYFETDNQTLEDLDIFNGRGGHSIYSIFNKTATRGGASILEEMFRYPLATIEDINNRVQIIRFFTTADIPFPLEQGSIDIVEHYLGNTDERSKLPTQPITITKKIAGFVVTDNEYQAIHKGVVCLIELLRRLHEFVTTIRDKVIDNPYARDLESIDKILSTEGFSVMIKENNKTKLSYAAVAEYDRSLRFTHRGMIIRLLKYLYYLDVYMTVAKVAVAKGFIFPTALEKGQHAIHLKGLYHPQLTNPVANDISIYAEKNIIFLTGANMAGKSTFMKSLGIA
;
A
#
# COMPACT_ATOMS: atom_id res chain seq x y z
N MET A 1 2.66 -23.62 -0.22
CA MET A 1 3.55 -23.61 0.95
C MET A 1 3.89 -22.15 1.19
N TYR A 2 3.52 -21.56 2.33
CA TYR A 2 3.90 -20.19 2.64
C TYR A 2 5.38 -20.19 3.04
N PHE A 3 6.16 -19.28 2.46
CA PHE A 3 7.53 -19.05 2.91
C PHE A 3 7.45 -18.08 4.08
N GLU A 4 7.66 -18.58 5.29
CA GLU A 4 7.58 -17.81 6.53
C GLU A 4 9.00 -17.68 7.11
N THR A 5 9.35 -16.48 7.54
CA THR A 5 10.61 -16.22 8.24
C THR A 5 10.36 -16.35 9.73
N ASP A 6 11.14 -17.18 10.42
CA ASP A 6 11.00 -17.37 11.85
C ASP A 6 11.39 -16.10 12.64
N ASN A 7 10.83 -15.96 13.85
CA ASN A 7 11.04 -14.77 14.66
C ASN A 7 12.51 -14.53 15.03
N GLN A 8 13.30 -15.58 15.24
CA GLN A 8 14.71 -15.45 15.58
C GLN A 8 15.47 -14.81 14.42
N THR A 9 15.23 -15.28 13.19
CA THR A 9 15.81 -14.67 11.98
C THR A 9 15.38 -13.20 11.81
N LEU A 10 14.10 -12.87 12.06
CA LEU A 10 13.62 -11.48 11.97
C LEU A 10 14.28 -10.54 12.99
N GLU A 11 14.55 -11.03 14.21
CA GLU A 11 15.28 -10.30 15.25
C GLU A 11 16.76 -10.15 14.90
N ASP A 12 17.41 -11.23 14.46
CA ASP A 12 18.83 -11.23 14.10
C ASP A 12 19.14 -10.29 12.92
N LEU A 13 18.20 -10.13 11.99
CA LEU A 13 18.30 -9.21 10.85
C LEU A 13 17.77 -7.79 11.16
N ASP A 14 17.34 -7.52 12.39
CA ASP A 14 16.79 -6.22 12.81
C ASP A 14 15.64 -5.72 11.89
N ILE A 15 14.79 -6.65 11.40
CA ILE A 15 13.74 -6.33 10.43
C ILE A 15 12.72 -5.35 11.01
N PHE A 16 12.22 -5.64 12.22
CA PHE A 16 11.23 -4.80 12.92
C PHE A 16 11.81 -4.10 14.16
N ASN A 17 12.67 -4.79 14.93
CA ASN A 17 13.09 -4.39 16.27
C ASN A 17 14.55 -3.89 16.34
N GLY A 18 14.93 -2.94 15.49
CA GLY A 18 16.30 -2.41 15.50
C GLY A 18 16.59 -1.46 16.66
N ARG A 19 17.84 -1.42 17.13
CA ARG A 19 18.28 -0.58 18.25
C ARG A 19 18.08 0.92 17.94
N GLY A 20 17.54 1.66 18.91
CA GLY A 20 17.31 3.11 18.77
C GLY A 20 16.13 3.47 17.85
N GLY A 21 15.25 2.51 17.53
CA GLY A 21 14.09 2.75 16.66
C GLY A 21 14.41 2.69 15.17
N HIS A 22 15.63 2.30 14.80
CA HIS A 22 16.05 2.14 13.40
C HIS A 22 16.05 0.66 13.02
N SER A 23 15.01 0.21 12.33
CA SER A 23 14.88 -1.15 11.75
C SER A 23 14.93 -1.13 10.22
N ILE A 24 15.08 -2.28 9.57
CA ILE A 24 14.99 -2.33 8.09
C ILE A 24 13.61 -1.87 7.63
N TYR A 25 12.55 -2.32 8.29
CA TYR A 25 11.19 -1.87 8.03
C TYR A 25 11.04 -0.34 8.09
N SER A 26 11.64 0.31 9.09
CA SER A 26 11.58 1.78 9.25
C SER A 26 12.22 2.56 8.09
N ILE A 27 13.14 1.95 7.33
CA ILE A 27 13.72 2.56 6.12
C ILE A 27 12.65 2.71 5.03
N PHE A 28 11.78 1.70 4.91
CA PHE A 28 10.77 1.59 3.86
C PHE A 28 9.41 2.14 4.26
N ASN A 29 9.03 2.07 5.54
CA ASN A 29 7.72 2.48 6.02
C ASN A 29 7.56 4.02 6.05
N LYS A 30 7.35 4.58 4.86
CA LYS A 30 7.03 5.99 4.60
C LYS A 30 5.73 6.12 3.81
N THR A 31 4.86 5.13 3.98
CA THR A 31 3.57 5.03 3.30
C THR A 31 2.67 6.19 3.72
N ALA A 32 1.82 6.65 2.79
CA ALA A 32 0.85 7.70 3.07
C ALA A 32 -0.33 7.19 3.91
N THR A 33 -0.51 5.87 4.00
CA THR A 33 -1.72 5.22 4.52
C THR A 33 -1.39 4.16 5.56
N ARG A 34 -2.28 4.00 6.54
CA ARG A 34 -2.17 2.92 7.55
C ARG A 34 -2.29 1.54 6.92
N GLY A 35 -3.24 1.37 5.99
CA GLY A 35 -3.39 0.12 5.25
C GLY A 35 -2.15 -0.22 4.41
N GLY A 36 -1.50 0.76 3.80
CA GLY A 36 -0.21 0.59 3.11
C GLY A 36 0.89 0.15 4.06
N ALA A 37 0.99 0.75 5.25
CA ALA A 37 1.95 0.31 6.27
C ALA A 37 1.71 -1.16 6.68
N SER A 38 0.45 -1.55 6.89
CA SER A 38 0.09 -2.94 7.21
C SER A 38 0.44 -3.92 6.08
N ILE A 39 0.19 -3.56 4.82
CA ILE A 39 0.59 -4.38 3.66
C ILE A 39 2.11 -4.49 3.58
N LEU A 40 2.84 -3.39 3.79
CA LEU A 40 4.30 -3.41 3.77
C LEU A 40 4.84 -4.33 4.88
N GLU A 41 4.30 -4.24 6.09
CA GLU A 41 4.66 -5.14 7.18
C GLU A 41 4.40 -6.61 6.81
N GLU A 42 3.24 -6.92 6.22
CA GLU A 42 2.91 -8.26 5.72
C GLU A 42 3.93 -8.74 4.68
N MET A 43 4.37 -7.87 3.75
CA MET A 43 5.40 -8.21 2.77
C MET A 43 6.75 -8.56 3.39
N PHE A 44 7.11 -7.95 4.52
CA PHE A 44 8.33 -8.30 5.28
C PHE A 44 8.18 -9.60 6.07
N ARG A 45 6.99 -9.91 6.58
CA ARG A 45 6.71 -11.14 7.34
C ARG A 45 6.58 -12.38 6.44
N TYR A 46 6.01 -12.18 5.25
CA TYR A 46 5.68 -13.27 4.33
C TYR A 46 6.26 -12.99 2.93
N PRO A 47 7.56 -13.26 2.74
CA PRO A 47 8.21 -13.08 1.45
C PRO A 47 7.59 -13.95 0.35
N LEU A 48 7.73 -13.49 -0.90
CA LEU A 48 7.27 -14.23 -2.07
C LEU A 48 8.13 -15.46 -2.33
N ALA A 49 7.52 -16.54 -2.81
CA ALA A 49 8.17 -17.82 -3.02
C ALA A 49 8.35 -18.21 -4.50
N THR A 50 7.75 -17.46 -5.43
CA THR A 50 7.78 -17.80 -6.87
C THR A 50 8.54 -16.75 -7.67
N ILE A 51 9.23 -17.21 -8.73
CA ILE A 51 9.95 -16.32 -9.65
C ILE A 51 9.02 -15.30 -10.32
N GLU A 52 7.83 -15.74 -10.73
CA GLU A 52 6.82 -14.88 -11.37
C GLU A 52 6.38 -13.77 -10.42
N ASP A 53 6.00 -14.10 -9.18
CA ASP A 53 5.54 -13.09 -8.23
C ASP A 53 6.63 -12.08 -7.88
N ILE A 54 7.87 -12.57 -7.67
CA ILE A 54 9.02 -11.71 -7.31
C ILE A 54 9.31 -10.74 -8.46
N ASN A 55 9.49 -11.27 -9.67
CA ASN A 55 9.82 -10.45 -10.84
C ASN A 55 8.67 -9.52 -11.22
N ASN A 56 7.41 -9.94 -11.08
CA ASN A 56 6.25 -9.06 -11.29
C ASN A 56 6.26 -7.89 -10.30
N ARG A 57 6.43 -8.15 -8.99
CA ARG A 57 6.50 -7.08 -7.99
C ARG A 57 7.65 -6.12 -8.26
N VAL A 58 8.82 -6.65 -8.62
CA VAL A 58 9.98 -5.83 -8.99
C VAL A 58 9.67 -4.92 -10.18
N GLN A 59 9.03 -5.44 -11.23
CA GLN A 59 8.64 -4.66 -12.41
C GLN A 59 7.62 -3.57 -12.08
N ILE A 60 6.67 -3.84 -11.18
CA ILE A 60 5.68 -2.84 -10.73
C ILE A 60 6.39 -1.71 -9.97
N ILE A 61 7.24 -2.03 -9.00
CA ILE A 61 7.95 -1.02 -8.20
C ILE A 61 8.90 -0.20 -9.11
N ARG A 62 9.61 -0.87 -10.03
CA ARG A 62 10.49 -0.21 -11.00
C ARG A 62 9.74 0.73 -11.93
N PHE A 63 8.50 0.41 -12.32
CA PHE A 63 7.69 1.34 -13.10
C PHE A 63 7.44 2.66 -12.34
N PHE A 64 7.13 2.57 -11.04
CA PHE A 64 6.88 3.76 -10.23
C PHE A 64 8.14 4.58 -9.89
N THR A 65 9.36 4.06 -10.10
CA THR A 65 10.57 4.89 -9.99
C THR A 65 10.81 5.76 -11.21
N THR A 66 10.46 5.29 -12.41
CA THR A 66 10.73 6.00 -13.66
C THR A 66 9.59 6.90 -14.12
N ALA A 67 8.37 6.61 -13.69
CA ALA A 67 7.19 7.31 -14.18
C ALA A 67 6.96 8.70 -13.56
N ASP A 68 7.61 9.02 -12.44
CA ASP A 68 7.49 10.28 -11.67
C ASP A 68 6.02 10.72 -11.44
N ILE A 69 5.20 9.77 -10.97
CA ILE A 69 3.77 10.00 -10.75
C ILE A 69 3.55 10.33 -9.26
N PRO A 70 2.85 11.42 -8.91
CA PRO A 70 2.50 11.70 -7.52
C PRO A 70 1.41 10.75 -7.03
N PHE A 71 1.41 10.45 -5.73
CA PHE A 71 0.33 9.67 -5.12
C PHE A 71 -0.98 10.46 -5.25
N PRO A 72 -2.09 9.86 -5.72
CA PRO A 72 -3.25 10.63 -6.16
C PRO A 72 -4.08 11.24 -5.03
N LEU A 73 -3.86 10.83 -3.77
CA LEU A 73 -4.72 11.21 -2.64
C LEU A 73 -4.03 12.17 -1.67
N GLU A 74 -4.85 12.98 -1.01
CA GLU A 74 -4.41 13.92 0.04
C GLU A 74 -4.19 13.20 1.38
N GLN A 75 -3.26 13.71 2.18
CA GLN A 75 -2.99 13.19 3.52
C GLN A 75 -4.26 13.28 4.40
N GLY A 76 -4.55 12.20 5.14
CA GLY A 76 -5.69 12.11 6.05
C GLY A 76 -7.06 11.88 5.39
N SER A 77 -7.16 11.95 4.06
CA SER A 77 -8.42 11.67 3.34
C SER A 77 -8.92 10.24 3.58
N ILE A 78 -7.99 9.28 3.61
CA ILE A 78 -8.29 7.86 3.81
C ILE A 78 -8.73 7.57 5.24
N ASP A 79 -8.14 8.21 6.25
CA ASP A 79 -8.55 8.02 7.65
C ASP A 79 -10.03 8.40 7.85
N ILE A 80 -10.48 9.47 7.18
CA ILE A 80 -11.89 9.90 7.18
C ILE A 80 -12.77 8.83 6.51
N VAL A 81 -12.34 8.29 5.36
CA VAL A 81 -13.06 7.26 4.61
C VAL A 81 -13.15 5.95 5.42
N GLU A 82 -12.06 5.51 6.03
CA GLU A 82 -12.00 4.31 6.85
C GLU A 82 -12.92 4.43 8.07
N HIS A 83 -12.87 5.56 8.78
CA HIS A 83 -13.76 5.82 9.92
C HIS A 83 -15.23 5.80 9.50
N TYR A 84 -15.55 6.43 8.38
CA TYR A 84 -16.90 6.45 7.81
C TYR A 84 -17.39 5.04 7.43
N LEU A 85 -16.58 4.25 6.71
CA LEU A 85 -16.93 2.89 6.30
C LEU A 85 -16.94 1.87 7.45
N GLY A 86 -16.28 2.20 8.56
CA GLY A 86 -16.29 1.43 9.81
C GLY A 86 -17.64 1.49 10.53
N ASN A 87 -18.44 2.53 10.30
CA ASN A 87 -19.78 2.64 10.88
C ASN A 87 -20.81 1.84 10.07
N THR A 88 -21.01 0.58 10.44
CA THR A 88 -21.93 -0.35 9.78
C THR A 88 -23.29 -0.49 10.49
N ASP A 89 -23.55 0.26 11.56
CA ASP A 89 -24.85 0.18 12.25
C ASP A 89 -25.95 0.73 11.34
N GLU A 90 -26.95 -0.09 11.03
CA GLU A 90 -28.08 0.31 10.18
C GLU A 90 -28.90 1.45 10.80
N ARG A 91 -28.84 1.65 12.11
CA ARG A 91 -29.49 2.77 12.81
C ARG A 91 -28.86 4.12 12.45
N SER A 92 -27.61 4.11 11.97
CA SER A 92 -26.90 5.31 11.50
C SER A 92 -27.23 5.69 10.04
N LYS A 93 -28.11 4.93 9.37
CA LYS A 93 -28.56 5.24 8.00
C LYS A 93 -29.34 6.55 7.99
N LEU A 94 -28.97 7.45 7.10
CA LEU A 94 -29.73 8.67 6.89
C LEU A 94 -31.08 8.35 6.23
N PRO A 95 -32.21 8.88 6.74
CA PRO A 95 -33.48 8.80 6.05
C PRO A 95 -33.48 9.63 4.77
N THR A 96 -34.34 9.26 3.81
CA THR A 96 -34.45 9.93 2.50
C THR A 96 -35.07 11.33 2.56
N GLN A 97 -35.65 11.73 3.69
CA GLN A 97 -36.17 13.07 3.95
C GLN A 97 -35.66 13.61 5.29
N PRO A 98 -35.39 14.92 5.40
CA PRO A 98 -34.97 15.54 6.65
C PRO A 98 -36.07 15.38 7.71
N ILE A 99 -35.65 14.99 8.92
CA ILE A 99 -36.54 14.59 9.99
C ILE A 99 -37.11 15.83 10.72
N THR A 100 -38.44 15.93 10.83
CA THR A 100 -39.12 16.97 11.64
C THR A 100 -38.82 16.81 13.14
N ILE A 101 -38.82 17.92 13.90
CA ILE A 101 -38.50 18.01 15.34
C ILE A 101 -39.24 16.94 16.20
N THR A 102 -40.45 16.54 15.81
CA THR A 102 -41.25 15.50 16.49
C THR A 102 -40.60 14.11 16.48
N LYS A 103 -39.86 13.74 15.43
CA LYS A 103 -39.14 12.45 15.36
C LYS A 103 -37.77 12.50 16.08
N LYS A 104 -37.16 13.70 16.24
CA LYS A 104 -35.94 13.94 17.08
C LYS A 104 -36.14 13.51 18.53
N ILE A 105 -37.35 13.65 19.06
CA ILE A 105 -37.69 13.35 20.46
C ILE A 105 -37.88 11.83 20.70
N ALA A 106 -38.11 11.04 19.66
CA ALA A 106 -38.38 9.59 19.76
C ALA A 106 -37.12 8.71 19.79
N GLY A 107 -35.91 9.28 19.86
CA GLY A 107 -34.65 8.52 19.93
C GLY A 107 -34.20 7.85 18.64
N PHE A 108 -34.87 8.14 17.51
CA PHE A 108 -34.56 7.59 16.17
C PHE A 108 -33.74 8.56 15.28
N VAL A 109 -32.97 9.49 15.86
CA VAL A 109 -32.38 10.58 15.07
C VAL A 109 -30.87 10.67 15.19
N VAL A 110 -30.25 10.63 14.00
CA VAL A 110 -28.89 11.05 13.72
C VAL A 110 -28.71 12.49 14.21
N THR A 111 -27.82 12.68 15.18
CA THR A 111 -27.46 14.00 15.70
C THR A 111 -26.84 14.85 14.60
N ASP A 112 -26.89 16.18 14.74
CA ASP A 112 -26.29 17.07 13.74
C ASP A 112 -24.79 16.78 13.58
N ASN A 113 -24.10 16.35 14.65
CA ASN A 113 -22.70 15.91 14.61
C ASN A 113 -22.48 14.62 13.79
N GLU A 114 -23.35 13.62 13.96
CA GLU A 114 -23.28 12.37 13.17
C GLU A 114 -23.58 12.63 11.70
N TYR A 115 -24.54 13.51 11.39
CA TYR A 115 -24.79 13.92 10.01
C TYR A 115 -23.57 14.60 9.39
N GLN A 116 -22.90 15.52 10.11
CA GLN A 116 -21.68 16.17 9.61
C GLN A 116 -20.56 15.15 9.36
N ALA A 117 -20.40 14.14 10.22
CA ALA A 117 -19.44 13.07 10.02
C ALA A 117 -19.75 12.23 8.77
N ILE A 118 -21.02 11.85 8.56
CA ILE A 118 -21.48 11.12 7.38
C ILE A 118 -21.30 11.96 6.11
N HIS A 119 -21.73 13.23 6.12
CA HIS A 119 -21.55 14.15 5.01
C HIS A 119 -20.09 14.27 4.62
N LYS A 120 -19.20 14.48 5.60
CA LYS A 120 -17.74 14.55 5.37
C LYS A 120 -17.20 13.24 4.79
N GLY A 121 -17.63 12.09 5.30
CA GLY A 121 -17.26 10.77 4.80
C GLY A 121 -17.67 10.54 3.35
N VAL A 122 -18.93 10.85 3.01
CA VAL A 122 -19.46 10.75 1.63
C VAL A 122 -18.67 11.64 0.69
N VAL A 123 -18.48 12.92 1.01
CA VAL A 123 -17.73 13.87 0.18
C VAL A 123 -16.29 13.39 -0.04
N CYS A 124 -15.61 12.95 1.03
CA CYS A 124 -14.23 12.47 0.94
C CYS A 124 -14.11 11.22 0.07
N LEU A 125 -15.06 10.29 0.18
CA LEU A 125 -15.07 9.07 -0.62
C LEU A 125 -15.36 9.34 -2.10
N ILE A 126 -16.27 10.27 -2.42
CA ILE A 126 -16.52 10.70 -3.81
C ILE A 126 -15.26 11.32 -4.41
N GLU A 127 -14.58 12.20 -3.66
CA GLU A 127 -13.32 12.79 -4.10
C GLU A 127 -12.22 11.74 -4.30
N LEU A 128 -12.15 10.72 -3.46
CA LEU A 128 -11.25 9.58 -3.61
C LEU A 128 -11.54 8.81 -4.92
N LEU A 129 -12.81 8.49 -5.20
CA LEU A 129 -13.21 7.81 -6.44
C LEU A 129 -12.80 8.62 -7.68
N ARG A 130 -13.02 9.94 -7.63
CA ARG A 130 -12.68 10.87 -8.72
C ARG A 130 -11.17 10.92 -8.97
N ARG A 131 -10.37 11.10 -7.92
CA ARG A 131 -8.90 11.11 -8.01
C ARG A 131 -8.32 9.80 -8.49
N LEU A 132 -8.88 8.67 -8.04
CA LEU A 132 -8.47 7.37 -8.54
C LEU A 132 -8.83 7.18 -10.01
N HIS A 133 -9.98 7.68 -10.46
CA HIS A 133 -10.35 7.65 -11.88
C HIS A 133 -9.40 8.51 -12.74
N GLU A 134 -9.10 9.74 -12.30
CA GLU A 134 -8.11 10.62 -12.93
C GLU A 134 -6.71 9.96 -12.98
N PHE A 135 -6.30 9.28 -11.90
CA PHE A 135 -5.05 8.55 -11.84
C PHE A 135 -5.02 7.38 -12.84
N VAL A 136 -6.04 6.52 -12.83
CA VAL A 136 -6.16 5.37 -13.73
C VAL A 136 -6.10 5.78 -15.19
N THR A 137 -6.84 6.82 -15.56
CA THR A 137 -6.84 7.35 -16.93
C THR A 137 -5.48 7.90 -17.33
N THR A 138 -4.78 8.59 -16.42
CA THR A 138 -3.44 9.15 -16.68
C THR A 138 -2.36 8.10 -16.92
N ILE A 139 -2.44 6.95 -16.23
CA ILE A 139 -1.36 5.96 -16.25
C ILE A 139 -1.66 4.75 -17.14
N ARG A 140 -2.88 4.60 -17.64
CA ARG A 140 -3.35 3.46 -18.44
C ARG A 140 -2.40 3.09 -19.57
N ASP A 141 -2.03 4.06 -20.40
CA ASP A 141 -1.19 3.79 -21.56
C ASP A 141 0.28 3.51 -21.17
N LYS A 142 0.71 3.98 -19.99
CA LYS A 142 2.07 3.80 -19.49
C LYS A 142 2.31 2.39 -18.92
N VAL A 143 1.25 1.66 -18.57
CA VAL A 143 1.34 0.35 -17.91
C VAL A 143 0.97 -0.83 -18.81
N ILE A 144 0.71 -0.62 -20.10
CA ILE A 144 0.21 -1.67 -21.02
C ILE A 144 1.03 -2.96 -20.96
N ASP A 145 2.36 -2.85 -20.98
CA ASP A 145 3.30 -3.98 -20.93
C ASP A 145 3.82 -4.26 -19.51
N ASN A 146 3.17 -3.72 -18.47
CA ASN A 146 3.57 -3.88 -17.08
C ASN A 146 2.58 -4.78 -16.31
N PRO A 147 3.05 -5.63 -15.37
CA PRO A 147 2.16 -6.45 -14.54
C PRO A 147 1.10 -5.64 -13.75
N TYR A 148 1.36 -4.36 -13.47
CA TYR A 148 0.39 -3.47 -12.81
C TYR A 148 -0.89 -3.23 -13.62
N ALA A 149 -0.89 -3.49 -14.93
CA ALA A 149 -2.09 -3.39 -15.77
C ALA A 149 -3.28 -4.21 -15.22
N ARG A 150 -3.02 -5.37 -14.62
CA ARG A 150 -4.06 -6.24 -14.02
C ARG A 150 -4.76 -5.58 -12.83
N ASP A 151 -3.98 -4.91 -11.99
CA ASP A 151 -4.50 -4.15 -10.85
C ASP A 151 -5.28 -2.92 -11.36
N LEU A 152 -4.73 -2.23 -12.36
CA LEU A 152 -5.36 -1.07 -12.96
C LEU A 152 -6.72 -1.40 -13.60
N GLU A 153 -6.81 -2.52 -14.33
CA GLU A 153 -8.06 -3.02 -14.91
C GLU A 153 -9.08 -3.37 -13.81
N SER A 154 -8.62 -3.98 -12.71
CA SER A 154 -9.48 -4.30 -11.57
C SER A 154 -10.03 -3.04 -10.90
N ILE A 155 -9.19 -2.01 -10.74
CA ILE A 155 -9.60 -0.69 -10.23
C ILE A 155 -10.61 -0.06 -11.18
N ASP A 156 -10.31 -0.02 -12.48
CA ASP A 156 -11.16 0.60 -13.50
C ASP A 156 -12.54 -0.05 -13.58
N LYS A 157 -12.60 -1.39 -13.50
CA LYS A 157 -13.85 -2.15 -13.45
C LYS A 157 -14.70 -1.77 -12.24
N ILE A 158 -14.08 -1.57 -11.07
CA ILE A 158 -14.79 -1.09 -9.89
C ILE A 158 -15.33 0.31 -10.15
N LEU A 159 -14.48 1.25 -10.57
CA LEU A 159 -14.84 2.66 -10.80
C LEU A 159 -15.91 2.85 -11.88
N SER A 160 -15.97 1.95 -12.87
CA SER A 160 -16.95 1.98 -13.97
C SER A 160 -18.33 1.43 -13.60
N THR A 161 -18.53 0.96 -12.36
CA THR A 161 -19.85 0.52 -11.88
C THR A 161 -20.82 1.70 -11.89
N GLU A 162 -22.05 1.48 -12.37
CA GLU A 162 -23.05 2.53 -12.65
C GLU A 162 -23.15 3.55 -11.49
N GLY A 163 -23.28 3.08 -10.25
CA GLY A 163 -23.37 3.93 -9.06
C GLY A 163 -22.14 4.80 -8.79
N PHE A 164 -20.93 4.32 -9.07
CA PHE A 164 -19.70 5.10 -8.90
C PHE A 164 -19.46 6.04 -10.07
N SER A 165 -19.82 5.64 -11.29
CA SER A 165 -19.65 6.46 -12.49
C SER A 165 -20.45 7.77 -12.42
N VAL A 166 -21.62 7.75 -11.77
CA VAL A 166 -22.45 8.94 -11.49
C VAL A 166 -21.75 9.84 -10.46
N MET A 167 -21.27 9.26 -9.35
CA MET A 167 -20.58 10.01 -8.30
C MET A 167 -19.28 10.66 -8.80
N ILE A 168 -18.52 10.00 -9.68
CA ILE A 168 -17.27 10.53 -10.26
C ILE A 168 -17.54 11.77 -11.10
N LYS A 169 -18.71 11.85 -11.77
CA LYS A 169 -19.12 12.99 -12.60
C LYS A 169 -19.75 14.13 -11.78
N GLU A 170 -20.02 13.92 -10.49
CA GLU A 170 -20.62 14.92 -9.62
C GLU A 170 -19.61 16.06 -9.35
N ASN A 171 -19.87 17.23 -9.90
CA ASN A 171 -18.97 18.39 -9.79
C ASN A 171 -19.15 19.18 -8.48
N ASN A 172 -20.17 18.88 -7.67
CA ASN A 172 -20.47 19.60 -6.43
C ASN A 172 -19.63 19.07 -5.25
N LYS A 173 -18.34 19.40 -5.25
CA LYS A 173 -17.33 18.89 -4.29
C LYS A 173 -17.66 19.12 -2.81
N THR A 174 -18.52 20.07 -2.45
CA THR A 174 -18.77 20.41 -1.03
C THR A 174 -20.22 20.78 -0.67
N LYS A 175 -21.13 20.83 -1.65
CA LYS A 175 -22.51 21.30 -1.46
C LYS A 175 -23.53 20.24 -1.88
N LEU A 176 -23.41 19.04 -1.32
CA LEU A 176 -24.40 18.00 -1.53
C LEU A 176 -25.67 18.31 -0.73
N SER A 177 -26.83 18.14 -1.35
CA SER A 177 -28.11 18.24 -0.64
C SER A 177 -28.23 17.09 0.37
N TYR A 178 -29.05 17.26 1.41
CA TYR A 178 -29.31 16.19 2.38
C TYR A 178 -29.77 14.89 1.71
N ALA A 179 -30.68 14.99 0.73
CA ALA A 179 -31.19 13.85 -0.02
C ALA A 179 -30.07 13.14 -0.80
N ALA A 180 -29.19 13.90 -1.48
CA ALA A 180 -28.05 13.34 -2.19
C ALA A 180 -27.08 12.62 -1.23
N VAL A 181 -26.78 13.24 -0.08
CA VAL A 181 -25.94 12.60 0.94
C VAL A 181 -26.59 11.31 1.45
N ALA A 182 -27.88 11.29 1.75
CA ALA A 182 -28.57 10.08 2.22
C ALA A 182 -28.56 8.95 1.17
N GLU A 183 -28.73 9.28 -0.11
CA GLU A 183 -28.68 8.33 -1.21
C GLU A 183 -27.27 7.73 -1.39
N TYR A 184 -26.26 8.60 -1.46
CA TYR A 184 -24.87 8.17 -1.60
C TYR A 184 -24.38 7.41 -0.37
N ASP A 185 -24.80 7.83 0.82
CA ASP A 185 -24.52 7.15 2.08
C ASP A 185 -24.98 5.69 2.05
N ARG A 186 -26.26 5.48 1.68
CA ARG A 186 -26.84 4.15 1.51
C ARG A 186 -26.05 3.33 0.51
N SER A 187 -25.73 3.92 -0.64
CA SER A 187 -25.00 3.23 -1.71
C SER A 187 -23.57 2.86 -1.30
N LEU A 188 -22.83 3.77 -0.66
CA LEU A 188 -21.42 3.60 -0.34
C LEU A 188 -21.21 2.71 0.91
N ARG A 189 -21.91 2.98 2.02
CA ARG A 189 -21.71 2.22 3.28
C ARG A 189 -22.42 0.88 3.33
N PHE A 190 -23.50 0.70 2.59
CA PHE A 190 -24.34 -0.50 2.76
C PHE A 190 -24.47 -1.33 1.50
N THR A 191 -24.68 -0.71 0.33
CA THR A 191 -24.85 -1.46 -0.93
C THR A 191 -23.52 -1.91 -1.53
N HIS A 192 -22.55 -1.01 -1.68
CA HIS A 192 -21.31 -1.25 -2.42
C HIS A 192 -20.06 -1.31 -1.53
N ARG A 193 -20.23 -1.40 -0.20
CA ARG A 193 -19.12 -1.38 0.77
C ARG A 193 -18.01 -2.38 0.46
N GLY A 194 -18.38 -3.61 0.07
CA GLY A 194 -17.40 -4.65 -0.28
C GLY A 194 -16.51 -4.25 -1.47
N MET A 195 -17.07 -3.57 -2.46
CA MET A 195 -16.31 -3.05 -3.62
C MET A 195 -15.37 -1.92 -3.21
N ILE A 196 -15.81 -1.04 -2.31
CA ILE A 196 -14.98 0.05 -1.78
C ILE A 196 -13.83 -0.49 -0.94
N ILE A 197 -14.07 -1.48 -0.08
CA ILE A 197 -12.99 -2.13 0.69
C ILE A 197 -11.96 -2.78 -0.25
N ARG A 198 -12.43 -3.43 -1.31
CA ARG A 198 -11.52 -4.00 -2.33
C ARG A 198 -10.74 -2.91 -3.06
N LEU A 199 -11.36 -1.78 -3.39
CA LEU A 199 -10.71 -0.62 -3.99
C LEU A 199 -9.64 -0.03 -3.06
N LEU A 200 -9.94 0.12 -1.77
CA LEU A 200 -8.99 0.55 -0.75
C LEU A 200 -7.79 -0.40 -0.66
N LYS A 201 -8.00 -1.72 -0.77
CA LYS A 201 -6.90 -2.69 -0.81
C LYS A 201 -5.94 -2.43 -1.98
N TYR A 202 -6.46 -2.18 -3.19
CA TYR A 202 -5.61 -1.82 -4.34
C TYR A 202 -4.85 -0.50 -4.11
N LEU A 203 -5.52 0.48 -3.50
CA LEU A 203 -4.91 1.75 -3.15
C LEU A 203 -3.77 1.59 -2.12
N TYR A 204 -3.92 0.73 -1.13
CA TYR A 204 -2.85 0.44 -0.18
C TYR A 204 -1.65 -0.23 -0.85
N TYR A 205 -1.86 -1.17 -1.79
CA TYR A 205 -0.77 -1.72 -2.59
C TYR A 205 -0.08 -0.66 -3.44
N LEU A 206 -0.84 0.24 -4.07
CA LEU A 206 -0.30 1.36 -4.83
C LEU A 206 0.60 2.25 -3.94
N ASP A 207 0.14 2.59 -2.73
CA ASP A 207 0.93 3.34 -1.75
C ASP A 207 2.25 2.63 -1.41
N VAL A 208 2.21 1.31 -1.17
CA VAL A 208 3.43 0.52 -0.94
C VAL A 208 4.37 0.58 -2.14
N TYR A 209 3.89 0.32 -3.36
CA TYR A 209 4.74 0.30 -4.55
C TYR A 209 5.41 1.65 -4.80
N MET A 210 4.66 2.74 -4.72
CA MET A 210 5.19 4.09 -4.88
C MET A 210 6.16 4.48 -3.76
N THR A 211 5.89 4.04 -2.53
CA THR A 211 6.77 4.31 -1.39
C THR A 211 8.10 3.57 -1.51
N VAL A 212 8.07 2.27 -1.82
CA VAL A 212 9.29 1.48 -2.00
C VAL A 212 10.09 2.01 -3.20
N ALA A 213 9.43 2.42 -4.27
CA ALA A 213 10.05 3.08 -5.41
C ALA A 213 10.81 4.35 -5.00
N LYS A 214 10.17 5.25 -4.26
CA LYS A 214 10.80 6.48 -3.73
C LYS A 214 12.00 6.18 -2.84
N VAL A 215 11.88 5.19 -1.96
CA VAL A 215 12.98 4.76 -1.07
C VAL A 215 14.14 4.20 -1.87
N ALA A 216 13.88 3.38 -2.90
CA ALA A 216 14.92 2.82 -3.76
C ALA A 216 15.71 3.94 -4.47
N VAL A 217 15.04 4.94 -5.04
CA VAL A 217 15.69 6.11 -5.65
C VAL A 217 16.51 6.88 -4.63
N ALA A 218 15.93 7.21 -3.47
CA ALA A 218 16.61 8.00 -2.43
C ALA A 218 17.83 7.30 -1.82
N LYS A 219 17.84 5.96 -1.80
CA LYS A 219 18.92 5.14 -1.23
C LYS A 219 19.88 4.57 -2.27
N GLY A 220 19.64 4.77 -3.56
CA GLY A 220 20.43 4.19 -4.64
C GLY A 220 20.31 2.67 -4.74
N PHE A 221 19.18 2.09 -4.31
CA PHE A 221 18.94 0.66 -4.41
C PHE A 221 18.67 0.23 -5.85
N ILE A 222 19.00 -1.02 -6.14
CA ILE A 222 18.77 -1.66 -7.42
C ILE A 222 17.62 -2.66 -7.33
N PHE A 223 17.09 -3.02 -8.49
CA PHE A 223 16.01 -3.99 -8.62
C PHE A 223 16.59 -5.38 -8.94
N PRO A 224 16.45 -6.37 -8.05
CA PRO A 224 16.99 -7.70 -8.28
C PRO A 224 16.20 -8.43 -9.36
N THR A 225 16.79 -9.48 -9.93
CA THR A 225 16.10 -10.41 -10.84
C THR A 225 16.11 -11.79 -10.22
N ALA A 226 14.94 -12.36 -9.96
CA ALA A 226 14.83 -13.75 -9.53
C ALA A 226 15.16 -14.67 -10.71
N LEU A 227 16.08 -15.61 -10.48
CA LEU A 227 16.53 -16.58 -11.47
C LEU A 227 15.63 -17.82 -11.49
N GLU A 228 15.68 -18.56 -12.60
CA GLU A 228 14.94 -19.81 -12.75
C GLU A 228 15.34 -20.84 -11.69
N LYS A 229 14.36 -21.66 -11.31
CA LYS A 229 14.58 -22.72 -10.33
C LYS A 229 15.66 -23.68 -10.82
N GLY A 230 16.60 -24.02 -9.94
CA GLY A 230 17.70 -24.95 -10.22
C GLY A 230 19.01 -24.29 -10.67
N GLN A 231 19.03 -22.96 -10.88
CA GLN A 231 20.30 -22.27 -11.17
C GLN A 231 21.23 -22.19 -9.93
N HIS A 232 20.66 -22.25 -8.71
CA HIS A 232 21.40 -22.24 -7.44
C HIS A 232 22.51 -21.18 -7.39
N ALA A 233 22.17 -19.96 -7.80
CA ALA A 233 23.12 -18.87 -7.96
C ALA A 233 22.64 -17.59 -7.26
N ILE A 234 23.55 -16.88 -6.62
CA ILE A 234 23.34 -15.54 -6.05
C ILE A 234 24.47 -14.65 -6.57
N HIS A 235 24.11 -13.53 -7.17
CA HIS A 235 25.06 -12.52 -7.67
C HIS A 235 24.68 -11.16 -7.12
N LEU A 236 25.47 -10.68 -6.17
CA LEU A 236 25.27 -9.35 -5.57
C LEU A 236 26.54 -8.54 -5.81
N LYS A 237 26.38 -7.40 -6.48
CA LYS A 237 27.45 -6.41 -6.68
C LYS A 237 27.12 -5.17 -5.89
N GLY A 238 28.13 -4.63 -5.21
CA GLY A 238 27.97 -3.46 -4.36
C GLY A 238 27.02 -3.69 -3.20
N LEU A 239 27.00 -4.88 -2.59
CA LEU A 239 26.18 -5.19 -1.42
C LEU A 239 26.64 -4.37 -0.20
N TYR A 240 25.71 -3.72 0.46
CA TYR A 240 25.95 -3.04 1.73
C TYR A 240 24.75 -3.12 2.66
N HIS A 241 24.99 -2.87 3.95
CA HIS A 241 23.92 -2.83 4.94
C HIS A 241 23.15 -1.48 4.84
N PRO A 242 21.82 -1.49 4.61
CA PRO A 242 21.01 -0.27 4.37
C PRO A 242 21.05 0.81 5.47
N GLN A 243 21.39 0.42 6.69
CA GLN A 243 21.43 1.31 7.86
C GLN A 243 22.77 2.02 8.06
N LEU A 244 23.83 1.63 7.34
CA LEU A 244 25.12 2.31 7.44
C LEU A 244 25.06 3.66 6.74
N THR A 245 25.66 4.68 7.36
CA THR A 245 25.76 6.04 6.79
C THR A 245 26.77 6.10 5.66
N ASN A 246 27.96 5.52 5.85
CA ASN A 246 29.04 5.45 4.86
C ASN A 246 29.47 3.98 4.66
N PRO A 247 28.66 3.17 3.97
CA PRO A 247 28.97 1.76 3.80
C PRO A 247 30.18 1.54 2.88
N VAL A 248 30.98 0.52 3.19
CA VAL A 248 31.89 -0.10 2.22
C VAL A 248 31.13 -1.26 1.56
N ALA A 249 30.92 -1.15 0.26
CA ALA A 249 30.18 -2.14 -0.51
C ALA A 249 31.04 -3.38 -0.81
N ASN A 250 30.41 -4.56 -0.87
CA ASN A 250 31.07 -5.83 -1.10
C ASN A 250 30.41 -6.57 -2.27
N ASP A 251 31.21 -7.27 -3.08
CA ASP A 251 30.70 -8.16 -4.11
C ASP A 251 30.69 -9.59 -3.57
N ILE A 252 29.64 -10.36 -3.90
CA ILE A 252 29.54 -11.77 -3.58
C ILE A 252 28.89 -12.54 -4.71
N SER A 253 29.43 -13.73 -4.99
CA SER A 253 28.86 -14.67 -5.92
C SER A 253 28.86 -16.07 -5.32
N ILE A 254 27.69 -16.68 -5.26
CA ILE A 254 27.45 -18.03 -4.74
C ILE A 254 26.93 -18.86 -5.90
N TYR A 255 27.46 -20.07 -6.08
CA TYR A 255 27.05 -21.03 -7.11
C TYR A 255 26.89 -22.41 -6.48
N ALA A 256 26.24 -23.36 -7.17
CA ALA A 256 26.09 -24.74 -6.69
C ALA A 256 27.43 -25.38 -6.24
N GLU A 257 28.49 -25.17 -7.01
CA GLU A 257 29.85 -25.68 -6.75
C GLU A 257 30.62 -24.86 -5.68
N LYS A 258 30.13 -23.67 -5.32
CA LYS A 258 30.78 -22.68 -4.44
C LYS A 258 29.73 -22.06 -3.50
N ASN A 259 29.13 -22.91 -2.68
CA ASN A 259 28.00 -22.56 -1.81
C ASN A 259 28.37 -22.48 -0.31
N ILE A 260 29.63 -22.76 0.05
CA ILE A 260 30.15 -22.63 1.42
C ILE A 260 31.19 -21.51 1.45
N ILE A 261 31.01 -20.54 2.36
CA ILE A 261 31.90 -19.39 2.50
C ILE A 261 32.48 -19.38 3.92
N PHE A 262 33.81 -19.44 4.01
CA PHE A 262 34.53 -19.26 5.27
C PHE A 262 34.87 -17.78 5.46
N LEU A 263 34.07 -17.09 6.26
CA LEU A 263 34.27 -15.68 6.57
C LEU A 263 35.21 -15.50 7.77
N THR A 264 36.47 -15.15 7.50
CA THR A 264 37.51 -14.91 8.52
C THR A 264 37.89 -13.43 8.59
N GLY A 265 38.60 -13.03 9.66
CA GLY A 265 39.10 -11.66 9.83
C GLY A 265 39.06 -11.18 11.27
N ALA A 266 39.75 -10.07 11.55
CA ALA A 266 39.86 -9.48 12.89
C ALA A 266 38.49 -9.15 13.51
N ASN A 267 38.45 -8.99 14.83
CA ASN A 267 37.28 -8.44 15.51
C ASN A 267 36.95 -7.04 14.94
N MET A 268 35.66 -6.73 14.84
CA MET A 268 35.16 -5.46 14.29
C MET A 268 35.43 -5.24 12.78
N ALA A 269 35.95 -6.22 12.05
CA ALA A 269 36.14 -6.15 10.60
C ALA A 269 34.84 -6.15 9.76
N GLY A 270 33.66 -5.99 10.37
CA GLY A 270 32.37 -5.94 9.67
C GLY A 270 31.76 -7.30 9.29
N LYS A 271 32.31 -8.43 9.77
CA LYS A 271 31.83 -9.79 9.43
C LYS A 271 30.32 -9.98 9.68
N SER A 272 29.84 -9.62 10.88
CA SER A 272 28.41 -9.73 11.21
C SER A 272 27.55 -8.78 10.35
N THR A 273 28.05 -7.59 10.06
CA THR A 273 27.36 -6.63 9.18
C THR A 273 27.23 -7.16 7.76
N PHE A 274 28.27 -7.82 7.24
CA PHE A 274 28.21 -8.48 5.94
C PHE A 274 27.18 -9.61 5.93
N MET A 275 27.18 -10.50 6.93
CA MET A 275 26.20 -11.58 7.04
C MET A 275 24.77 -11.05 7.13
N LYS A 276 24.51 -10.01 7.93
CA LYS A 276 23.19 -9.36 7.99
C LYS A 276 22.80 -8.74 6.65
N SER A 277 23.75 -8.07 5.97
CA SER A 277 23.50 -7.49 4.64
C SER A 277 23.08 -8.55 3.63
N LEU A 278 23.76 -9.70 3.64
CA LEU A 278 23.44 -10.84 2.77
C LEU A 278 22.10 -11.47 3.13
N GLY A 279 21.74 -11.55 4.42
CA GLY A 279 20.45 -12.08 4.84
C GLY A 279 19.26 -11.17 4.52
N ILE A 280 19.49 -9.85 4.44
CA ILE A 280 18.47 -8.85 4.09
C ILE A 280 18.27 -8.74 2.56
N ALA A 281 19.34 -8.89 1.78
CA ALA A 281 19.34 -8.73 0.33
C ALA A 281 18.70 -9.92 -0.41
#